data_AF-A0A940G5B5-F1
#
_entry.id   AF-A0A940G5B5-F1
#
_cell.length_a   1.000
_cell.length_b   1.000
_cell.length_c   1.000
_cell.angle_alpha   90.00
_cell.angle_beta   90.00
_cell.angle_gamma   90.00
#
_symmetry.space_group_name_H-M   'P 1'
#
loop_
_entity.id
_entity.type
_entity.pdbx_description
1 polymer ?
#
loop_
_entity_poly.entity_id
_entity_poly.type
_entity_poly.pdbx_seq_one_letter_code
_entity_poly.pdbx_strand_id
1 'polypeptide(L)'
;SKISEKNPVTGDVTERAPTPADLIPVVYYAGQGTPPDLSLIAKARHGGADYIHSLLMGYKEQPAELLKKFPDAKTPSGLYYNPYFANLNLAMPPPLTTEGQVTYGEGNPKPTVEQMSQDVSAFLTWAAEPKMEARKATGFAVVIFLLIASVLAFLSYKSIWANKEH
;
A
#
# COMPACT_ATOMS: atom_id res chain seq x y z
N SER A 1 12.16 -5.86 -19.31
CA SER A 1 11.31 -5.22 -20.35
C SER A 1 12.20 -4.35 -21.21
N LYS A 2 11.82 -4.10 -22.46
CA LYS A 2 12.46 -3.08 -23.29
C LYS A 2 11.59 -1.83 -23.29
N ILE A 3 12.21 -0.66 -23.38
CA ILE A 3 11.50 0.63 -23.43
C ILE A 3 11.47 1.10 -24.88
N SER A 4 10.27 1.42 -25.37
CA SER A 4 10.11 2.03 -26.69
C SER A 4 10.57 3.48 -26.63
N GLU A 5 11.53 3.81 -27.47
CA GLU A 5 12.11 5.15 -27.62
C GLU A 5 11.84 5.64 -29.05
N LYS A 6 11.26 6.83 -29.17
CA LYS A 6 11.03 7.44 -30.49
C LYS A 6 12.22 8.32 -30.84
N ASN A 7 12.89 8.04 -31.95
CA ASN A 7 13.95 8.88 -32.46
C ASN A 7 13.34 10.24 -32.92
N PRO A 8 13.75 11.37 -32.33
CA PRO A 8 13.17 12.67 -32.66
C PRO A 8 13.52 13.17 -34.07
N VAL A 9 14.56 12.60 -34.70
CA VAL A 9 15.03 12.99 -36.03
C VAL A 9 14.42 12.12 -37.13
N THR A 10 14.44 10.80 -36.97
CA THR A 10 13.95 9.88 -38.01
C THR A 10 12.48 9.48 -37.83
N GLY A 11 11.93 9.67 -36.62
CA GLY A 11 10.56 9.26 -36.28
C GLY A 11 10.41 7.77 -36.00
N ASP A 12 11.47 6.98 -36.19
CA ASP A 12 11.47 5.54 -35.92
C ASP A 12 11.31 5.25 -34.43
N VAL A 13 10.58 4.18 -34.12
CA VAL A 13 10.47 3.67 -32.76
C VAL A 13 11.49 2.55 -32.60
N THR A 14 12.53 2.80 -31.81
CA THR A 14 13.55 1.82 -31.46
C THR A 14 13.31 1.30 -30.05
N GLU A 15 13.83 0.11 -29.74
CA GLU A 15 13.80 -0.42 -28.39
C GLU A 15 15.16 -0.24 -27.73
N ARG A 16 15.19 0.29 -26.51
CA ARG A 16 16.40 0.35 -25.69
C ARG A 16 16.28 -0.41 -24.38
N ALA A 17 17.43 -0.69 -23.78
CA ALA A 17 17.50 -1.20 -22.42
C ALA A 17 16.89 -0.18 -21.44
N PRO A 18 16.22 -0.65 -20.37
CA PRO A 18 15.68 0.24 -19.35
C PRO A 18 16.82 0.89 -18.56
N THR A 19 16.62 2.14 -18.20
CA THR A 19 17.49 2.95 -17.36
C THR A 19 16.81 3.20 -16.01
N PRO A 20 17.56 3.55 -14.95
CA PRO A 20 16.96 3.84 -13.64
C PRO A 20 15.98 5.01 -13.63
N ALA A 21 16.04 5.90 -14.63
CA ALA A 21 15.14 7.04 -14.75
C ALA A 21 13.78 6.67 -15.40
N ASP A 22 13.65 5.46 -15.95
CA ASP A 22 12.41 5.03 -16.59
C ASP A 22 11.35 4.64 -15.57
N LEU A 23 10.10 4.89 -15.93
CA LEU A 23 8.94 4.45 -15.15
C LEU A 23 8.76 2.93 -15.26
N ILE A 24 8.10 2.36 -14.25
CA ILE A 24 7.64 0.97 -14.31
C ILE A 24 6.69 0.84 -15.50
N PRO A 25 6.89 -0.14 -16.40
CA PRO A 25 6.05 -0.31 -17.58
C PRO A 25 4.62 -0.68 -17.19
N VAL A 26 3.65 -0.16 -17.95
CA VAL A 26 2.24 -0.55 -17.78
C VAL A 26 2.06 -1.99 -18.28
N VAL A 27 1.41 -2.82 -17.46
CA VAL A 27 1.07 -4.19 -17.82
C VAL A 27 -0.42 -4.25 -18.15
N TYR A 28 -0.73 -4.70 -19.37
CA TYR A 28 -2.12 -4.96 -19.76
C TYR A 28 -2.62 -6.23 -19.09
N TYR A 29 -3.79 -6.14 -18.44
CA TYR A 29 -4.47 -7.29 -17.86
C TYR A 29 -5.66 -7.69 -18.73
N ALA A 30 -5.60 -8.89 -19.30
CA ALA A 30 -6.61 -9.42 -20.21
C ALA A 30 -7.80 -10.11 -19.51
N GLY A 31 -7.85 -10.10 -18.17
CA GLY A 31 -8.90 -10.75 -17.38
C GLY A 31 -10.10 -9.84 -17.08
N GLN A 32 -10.95 -10.27 -16.15
CA GLN A 32 -12.09 -9.46 -15.69
C GLN A 32 -11.64 -8.36 -14.74
N GLY A 33 -12.18 -7.15 -14.93
CA GLY A 33 -11.89 -5.98 -14.10
C GLY A 33 -10.68 -5.17 -14.57
N THR A 34 -10.47 -4.03 -13.91
CA THR A 34 -9.40 -3.09 -14.23
C THR A 34 -8.48 -2.98 -13.01
N PRO A 35 -7.26 -3.55 -13.06
CA PRO A 35 -6.31 -3.41 -11.96
C PRO A 35 -6.05 -1.93 -11.65
N PRO A 36 -6.20 -1.51 -10.39
CA PRO A 36 -5.87 -0.14 -10.03
C PRO A 36 -4.36 0.10 -10.10
N ASP A 37 -3.97 1.35 -10.31
CA ASP A 37 -2.58 1.76 -10.11
C ASP A 37 -2.18 1.56 -8.64
N LEU A 38 -1.02 0.94 -8.42
CA LEU A 38 -0.56 0.57 -7.09
C LEU A 38 0.32 1.63 -6.44
N SER A 39 0.71 2.69 -7.17
CA SER A 39 1.62 3.73 -6.67
C SER A 39 1.12 4.42 -5.41
N LEU A 40 -0.21 4.56 -5.27
CA LEU A 40 -0.85 5.21 -4.12
C LEU A 40 -1.84 4.30 -3.36
N ILE A 41 -1.86 2.99 -3.65
CA ILE A 41 -2.93 2.11 -3.17
C ILE A 41 -3.01 2.04 -1.63
N ALA A 42 -1.87 2.08 -0.94
CA ALA A 42 -1.80 2.10 0.51
C ALA A 42 -2.40 3.38 1.13
N LYS A 43 -2.50 4.48 0.38
CA LYS A 43 -3.16 5.72 0.82
C LYS A 43 -4.59 5.84 0.28
N ALA A 44 -4.87 5.21 -0.85
CA ALA A 44 -6.16 5.24 -1.52
C ALA A 44 -7.19 4.26 -0.92
N ARG A 45 -6.80 3.44 0.05
CA ARG A 45 -7.68 2.48 0.74
C ARG A 45 -7.59 2.67 2.25
N HIS A 46 -8.73 2.58 2.93
CA HIS A 46 -8.78 2.59 4.38
C HIS A 46 -8.02 1.38 4.94
N GLY A 47 -7.30 1.58 6.04
CA GLY A 47 -6.41 0.56 6.63
C GLY A 47 -5.04 0.45 5.97
N GLY A 48 -4.85 1.01 4.76
CA GLY A 48 -3.57 1.10 4.08
C GLY A 48 -2.80 -0.22 4.00
N ALA A 49 -1.64 -0.28 4.66
CA ALA A 49 -0.79 -1.48 4.69
C ALA A 49 -1.55 -2.72 5.19
N ASP A 50 -2.33 -2.57 6.27
CA ASP A 50 -3.06 -3.67 6.90
C ASP A 50 -4.14 -4.21 5.97
N TYR A 51 -4.83 -3.31 5.25
CA TYR A 51 -5.80 -3.70 4.23
C TYR A 51 -5.15 -4.52 3.12
N ILE A 52 -4.00 -4.09 2.60
CA ILE A 52 -3.29 -4.82 1.54
C ILE A 52 -2.87 -6.21 2.03
N HIS A 53 -2.27 -6.28 3.22
CA HIS A 53 -1.83 -7.53 3.83
C HIS A 53 -3.00 -8.50 4.02
N SER A 54 -4.07 -8.03 4.68
CA SER A 54 -5.28 -8.83 4.89
C SER A 54 -5.98 -9.23 3.59
N LEU A 55 -5.97 -8.37 2.56
CA LEU A 55 -6.52 -8.70 1.25
C LEU A 55 -5.72 -9.82 0.59
N LEU A 56 -4.38 -9.76 0.60
CA LEU A 56 -3.53 -10.78 -0.01
C LEU A 56 -3.64 -12.13 0.70
N MET A 57 -3.75 -12.14 2.03
CA MET A 57 -3.90 -13.36 2.86
C MET A 57 -5.34 -13.89 2.94
N GLY A 58 -6.33 -13.04 2.68
CA GLY A 58 -7.74 -13.31 3.01
C GLY A 58 -8.52 -14.17 2.03
N TYR A 59 -7.89 -14.62 0.94
CA TYR A 59 -8.56 -15.44 -0.08
C TYR A 59 -9.01 -16.77 0.52
N LYS A 60 -10.31 -17.05 0.43
CA LYS A 60 -10.91 -18.30 0.91
C LYS A 60 -12.19 -18.62 0.16
N GLU A 61 -12.66 -19.85 0.30
CA GLU A 61 -13.99 -20.20 -0.21
C GLU A 61 -15.09 -19.49 0.58
N GLN A 62 -16.19 -19.18 -0.11
CA GLN A 62 -17.33 -18.54 0.51
C GLN A 62 -17.96 -19.47 1.56
N PRO A 63 -18.15 -19.02 2.83
CA PRO A 63 -18.69 -19.87 3.88
C PRO A 63 -20.08 -20.42 3.55
N ALA A 64 -20.27 -21.72 3.74
CA ALA A 64 -21.55 -22.39 3.44
C ALA A 64 -22.73 -21.80 4.25
N GLU A 65 -22.50 -21.31 5.47
CA GLU A 65 -23.53 -20.64 6.27
C GLU A 65 -24.03 -19.35 5.64
N LEU A 66 -23.14 -18.60 4.97
CA LEU A 66 -23.49 -17.36 4.30
C LEU A 66 -24.36 -17.64 3.08
N LEU A 67 -24.04 -18.69 2.33
CA LEU A 67 -24.86 -19.19 1.22
C LEU A 67 -26.23 -19.71 1.68
N LYS A 68 -26.30 -20.34 2.86
CA LYS A 68 -27.59 -20.79 3.42
C LYS A 68 -28.50 -19.63 3.82
N LYS A 69 -27.93 -18.54 4.35
CA LYS A 69 -28.69 -17.34 4.74
C LYS A 69 -29.01 -16.43 3.56
N PHE A 70 -28.11 -16.35 2.59
CA PHE A 70 -28.21 -15.46 1.43
C PHE A 70 -27.78 -16.22 0.15
N PRO A 71 -28.67 -17.03 -0.45
CA PRO A 71 -28.34 -17.83 -1.64
C PRO A 71 -27.97 -16.97 -2.85
N ASP A 72 -28.55 -15.78 -2.96
CA ASP A 72 -28.27 -14.82 -4.04
C ASP A 72 -26.90 -14.16 -3.90
N ALA A 73 -26.24 -14.26 -2.74
CA ALA A 73 -24.92 -13.70 -2.49
C ALA A 73 -23.78 -14.59 -3.01
N LYS A 74 -24.10 -15.70 -3.71
CA LYS A 74 -23.10 -16.62 -4.24
C LYS A 74 -22.09 -15.88 -5.12
N THR A 75 -20.80 -16.12 -4.90
CA THR A 75 -19.74 -15.54 -5.71
C THR A 75 -19.94 -15.90 -7.20
N PRO A 76 -20.09 -14.90 -8.09
CA PRO A 76 -20.25 -15.13 -9.53
C PRO A 76 -19.04 -15.83 -10.16
N SER A 77 -19.26 -16.52 -11.28
CA SER A 77 -18.17 -17.11 -12.06
C SER A 77 -17.19 -16.03 -12.53
N GLY A 78 -15.89 -16.30 -12.37
CA GLY A 78 -14.82 -15.34 -12.70
C GLY A 78 -14.45 -14.38 -11.57
N LEU A 79 -15.20 -14.37 -10.46
CA LEU A 79 -14.88 -13.63 -9.24
C LEU A 79 -14.42 -14.56 -8.12
N TYR A 80 -13.70 -13.99 -7.16
CA TYR A 80 -13.10 -14.67 -6.02
C TYR A 80 -13.61 -14.07 -4.72
N TYR A 81 -13.90 -14.93 -3.74
CA TYR A 81 -14.36 -14.49 -2.43
C TYR A 81 -13.20 -14.02 -1.56
N ASN A 82 -13.34 -12.83 -0.97
CA ASN A 82 -12.41 -12.27 0.00
C ASN A 82 -13.17 -11.40 1.01
N PRO A 83 -13.19 -11.76 2.31
CA PRO A 83 -13.96 -11.05 3.33
C PRO A 83 -13.48 -9.63 3.61
N TYR A 84 -12.23 -9.29 3.24
CA TYR A 84 -11.67 -7.96 3.44
C TYR A 84 -12.00 -7.02 2.28
N PHE A 85 -12.48 -7.53 1.15
CA PHE A 85 -12.92 -6.71 0.03
C PHE A 85 -14.34 -6.18 0.27
N ALA A 86 -14.59 -4.91 -0.04
CA ALA A 86 -15.84 -4.22 0.31
C ALA A 86 -17.12 -4.95 -0.17
N ASN A 87 -17.07 -5.57 -1.35
CA ASN A 87 -18.20 -6.30 -1.93
C ASN A 87 -18.10 -7.82 -1.76
N LEU A 88 -17.13 -8.30 -0.96
CA LEU A 88 -16.78 -9.72 -0.76
C LEU A 88 -16.30 -10.48 -2.00
N ASN A 89 -16.64 -10.00 -3.21
CA ASN A 89 -16.31 -10.62 -4.49
C ASN A 89 -15.32 -9.72 -5.25
N LEU A 90 -14.19 -10.29 -5.65
CA LEU A 90 -13.07 -9.59 -6.28
C LEU A 90 -12.70 -10.27 -7.59
N ALA A 91 -12.43 -9.50 -8.65
CA ALA A 91 -12.04 -10.07 -9.95
C ALA A 91 -10.57 -10.52 -10.03
N MET A 92 -9.76 -10.14 -9.03
CA MET A 92 -8.36 -10.54 -8.91
C MET A 92 -8.26 -11.97 -8.34
N PRO A 93 -7.64 -12.91 -9.07
CA PRO A 93 -7.32 -14.24 -8.52
C PRO A 93 -6.31 -14.14 -7.37
N PRO A 94 -6.22 -15.15 -6.48
CA PRO A 94 -5.22 -15.18 -5.42
C PRO A 94 -3.80 -15.03 -6.00
N PRO A 95 -3.07 -13.95 -5.70
CA PRO A 95 -1.76 -13.70 -6.31
C PRO A 95 -0.62 -14.46 -5.62
N LEU A 96 -0.82 -14.86 -4.36
CA LEU A 96 0.12 -15.63 -3.56
C LEU A 96 -0.57 -16.93 -3.14
N THR A 97 -0.10 -18.07 -3.65
CA THR A 97 -0.76 -19.37 -3.44
C THR A 97 0.15 -20.42 -2.83
N THR A 98 1.47 -20.29 -2.98
CA THR A 98 2.44 -21.28 -2.52
C THR A 98 3.59 -20.63 -1.76
N GLU A 99 4.08 -21.32 -0.74
CA GLU A 99 5.36 -20.97 -0.13
C GLU A 99 6.48 -21.09 -1.16
N GLY A 100 7.43 -20.15 -1.17
CA GLY A 100 8.54 -20.16 -2.14
C GLY A 100 8.15 -19.78 -3.56
N GLN A 101 6.98 -19.16 -3.78
CA GLN A 101 6.60 -18.61 -5.09
C GLN A 101 7.64 -17.61 -5.64
N VAL A 102 8.39 -16.97 -4.74
CA VAL A 102 9.56 -16.14 -5.05
C VAL A 102 10.77 -16.59 -4.25
N THR A 103 11.96 -16.41 -4.81
CA THR A 103 13.22 -16.69 -4.14
C THR A 103 13.74 -15.42 -3.47
N TYR A 104 13.96 -15.47 -2.16
CA TYR A 104 14.64 -14.40 -1.44
C TYR A 104 16.15 -14.58 -1.43
N GLY A 105 16.88 -13.47 -1.30
CA GLY A 105 18.34 -13.50 -1.15
C GLY A 105 18.77 -14.16 0.16
N GLU A 106 20.02 -14.57 0.24
CA GLU A 106 20.56 -15.23 1.45
C GLU A 106 20.38 -14.36 2.71
N GLY A 107 20.10 -15.03 3.84
CA GLY A 107 19.88 -14.37 5.14
C GLY A 107 18.46 -13.85 5.39
N ASN A 108 17.57 -13.88 4.38
CA ASN A 108 16.17 -13.50 4.55
C ASN A 108 15.33 -14.63 5.15
N PRO A 109 14.20 -14.32 5.81
CA PRO A 109 13.22 -15.31 6.23
C PRO A 109 12.73 -16.17 5.06
N LYS A 110 12.13 -17.32 5.37
CA LYS A 110 11.51 -18.14 4.34
C LYS A 110 10.36 -17.36 3.67
N PRO A 111 10.23 -17.38 2.33
CA PRO A 111 9.16 -16.72 1.59
C PRO A 111 7.82 -17.44 1.76
N THR A 112 7.27 -17.43 2.96
CA THR A 112 5.90 -17.89 3.24
C THR A 112 4.89 -16.90 2.66
N VAL A 113 3.64 -17.32 2.49
CA VAL A 113 2.58 -16.42 1.98
C VAL A 113 2.41 -15.20 2.88
N GLU A 114 2.46 -15.41 4.21
CA GLU A 114 2.43 -14.34 5.20
C GLU A 114 3.59 -13.35 5.00
N GLN A 115 4.83 -13.85 4.95
CA GLN A 115 6.02 -13.02 4.76
C GLN A 115 5.95 -12.23 3.45
N MET A 116 5.62 -12.88 2.33
CA MET A 116 5.46 -12.23 1.04
C MET A 116 4.38 -11.14 1.08
N SER A 117 3.25 -11.41 1.73
CA SER A 117 2.17 -10.42 1.83
C SER A 117 2.57 -9.21 2.67
N GLN A 118 3.36 -9.42 3.73
CA GLN A 118 3.88 -8.36 4.57
C GLN A 118 4.89 -7.49 3.80
N ASP A 119 5.82 -8.13 3.09
CA ASP A 119 6.85 -7.43 2.31
C ASP A 119 6.24 -6.62 1.16
N VAL A 120 5.24 -7.17 0.45
CA VAL A 120 4.49 -6.44 -0.59
C VAL A 120 3.75 -5.24 0.01
N SER A 121 3.12 -5.40 1.18
CA SER A 121 2.39 -4.32 1.84
C SER A 121 3.32 -3.21 2.33
N ALA A 122 4.50 -3.58 2.86
CA ALA A 122 5.54 -2.63 3.26
C ALA A 122 6.09 -1.86 2.05
N PHE A 123 6.39 -2.55 0.94
CA PHE A 123 6.85 -1.93 -0.29
C PHE A 123 5.83 -0.93 -0.86
N LEU A 124 4.55 -1.32 -0.95
CA LEU A 124 3.50 -0.44 -1.46
C LEU A 124 3.23 0.76 -0.53
N THR A 125 3.43 0.59 0.77
CA THR A 125 3.36 1.70 1.74
C THR A 125 4.50 2.68 1.53
N TRP A 126 5.72 2.19 1.32
CA TRP A 126 6.86 3.03 0.95
C TRP A 126 6.65 3.73 -0.40
N ALA A 127 6.16 3.03 -1.42
CA ALA A 127 5.88 3.60 -2.73
C ALA A 127 4.86 4.74 -2.66
N ALA A 128 3.84 4.58 -1.81
CA ALA A 128 2.84 5.62 -1.58
C ALA A 128 3.35 6.79 -0.72
N GLU A 129 4.43 6.60 0.06
CA GLU A 129 4.95 7.61 0.96
C GLU A 129 6.49 7.52 1.18
N PRO A 130 7.30 7.84 0.15
CA PRO A 130 8.75 7.64 0.21
C PRO A 130 9.45 8.57 1.22
N LYS A 131 8.78 9.63 1.68
CA LYS A 131 9.29 10.61 2.65
C LYS A 131 8.83 10.33 4.08
N MET A 132 8.25 9.17 4.36
CA MET A 132 7.65 8.84 5.66
C MET A 132 8.64 9.02 6.83
N GLU A 133 9.84 8.45 6.70
CA GLU A 133 10.85 8.48 7.77
C GLU A 133 11.36 9.90 8.04
N ALA A 134 11.68 10.65 6.98
CA ALA A 134 12.07 12.05 7.10
C ALA A 134 10.97 12.88 7.78
N ARG A 135 9.70 12.70 7.38
CA ARG A 135 8.56 13.39 7.99
C ARG A 135 8.40 13.04 9.47
N LYS A 136 8.52 11.76 9.85
CA LYS A 136 8.41 11.31 11.25
C LYS A 136 9.53 11.91 12.10
N ALA A 137 10.77 11.90 11.61
CA ALA A 137 11.91 12.48 12.31
C ALA A 137 11.74 13.99 12.54
N THR A 138 11.39 14.75 11.50
CA THR A 138 11.12 16.19 11.64
C THR A 138 9.92 16.45 12.55
N GLY A 139 8.83 15.68 12.41
CA GLY A 139 7.64 15.81 13.24
C GLY A 139 7.94 15.60 14.72
N PHE A 140 8.76 14.61 15.07
CA PHE A 140 9.18 14.36 16.45
C PHE A 140 9.96 15.55 17.04
N ALA A 141 10.92 16.10 16.28
CA ALA A 141 11.66 17.29 16.70
C ALA A 141 10.74 18.50 16.92
N VAL A 142 9.77 18.72 16.03
CA VAL A 142 8.79 19.81 16.16
C VAL A 142 7.90 19.63 17.40
N VAL A 143 7.45 18.40 17.70
CA VAL A 143 6.63 18.13 18.90
C VAL A 143 7.40 18.45 20.18
N ILE A 144 8.67 18.08 20.27
CA ILE A 144 9.52 18.42 21.42
C ILE A 144 9.67 19.94 21.55
N PHE A 145 9.96 20.63 20.44
CA PHE A 145 10.09 22.08 20.42
C PHE A 145 8.79 22.76 20.90
N LEU A 146 7.64 22.33 20.39
CA LEU A 146 6.34 22.89 20.76
C LEU A 146 6.00 22.64 22.23
N LEU A 147 6.39 21.49 22.80
CA LEU A 147 6.20 21.20 24.22
C LEU A 147 6.98 22.21 25.08
N ILE A 148 8.28 22.40 24.78
CA ILE A 148 9.14 23.35 25.49
C ILE A 148 8.60 24.78 25.34
N ALA A 149 8.27 25.19 24.11
CA ALA A 149 7.72 26.51 23.82
C ALA A 149 6.40 26.74 24.56
N SER A 150 5.53 25.74 24.63
CA SER A 150 4.25 25.83 25.34
C SER A 150 4.45 25.99 26.85
N VAL A 151 5.39 25.25 27.45
CA VAL A 151 5.74 25.39 28.87
C VAL A 151 6.30 26.79 29.16
N LEU A 152 7.22 27.28 28.33
CA LEU A 152 7.78 28.62 28.49
C LEU A 152 6.73 29.72 28.31
N ALA A 153 5.83 29.57 27.34
CA ALA A 153 4.70 30.48 27.13
C ALA A 153 3.74 30.49 28.32
N PHE A 154 3.43 29.30 28.88
CA PHE A 154 2.59 29.18 30.07
C PHE A 154 3.24 29.83 31.31
N LEU A 155 4.54 29.62 31.52
CA LEU A 155 5.26 30.25 32.63
C LEU A 155 5.35 31.77 32.45
N SER A 156 5.55 32.25 31.22
CA SER A 156 5.55 33.68 30.88
C SER A 156 4.16 34.30 31.09
N TYR A 157 3.10 33.58 30.72
CA TYR A 157 1.73 34.00 31.03
C TYR A 157 1.52 34.09 32.55
N LYS A 158 1.88 33.05 33.30
CA LYS A 158 1.74 33.07 34.77
C LYS A 158 2.51 34.22 35.42
N SER A 159 3.72 34.55 34.95
CA SER A 159 4.52 35.63 35.53
C SER A 159 3.96 37.03 35.23
N ILE A 160 3.46 37.27 34.01
CA ILE A 160 2.87 38.57 33.63
C ILE A 160 1.57 38.83 34.38
N TRP A 161 0.74 37.79 34.57
CA TRP A 161 -0.57 37.92 35.19
C TRP A 161 -0.53 37.78 36.72
N ALA A 162 0.62 37.47 37.32
CA ALA A 162 0.79 37.39 38.77
C ALA A 162 0.65 38.76 39.49
N ASN A 163 0.85 39.87 38.78
CA ASN A 163 0.85 41.23 39.34
C ASN A 163 -0.37 42.07 38.93
N LYS A 164 -1.43 41.46 38.39
CA LYS A 164 -2.70 42.16 38.16
C LYS A 164 -3.64 41.89 39.34
N GLU A 165 -3.97 42.94 40.10
CA GLU A 165 -5.05 42.88 41.11
C GLU A 165 -6.39 42.54 40.43
N HIS A 166 -7.22 41.77 41.15
CA HIS A 166 -8.58 41.42 40.76
C HIS A 166 -9.55 42.59 40.95
#